data_AF-A0A3L8SSV8-F1
#
_entry.id   AF-A0A3L8SSV8-F1
#
_cell.length_a   1.000
_cell.length_b   1.000
_cell.length_c   1.000
_cell.angle_alpha   90.00
_cell.angle_beta   90.00
_cell.angle_gamma   90.00
#
_symmetry.space_group_name_H-M   'P 1'
#
loop_
_entity.id
_entity.type
_entity.pdbx_description
1 polymer ?
#
loop_
_entity_poly.entity_id
_entity_poly.type
_entity_poly.pdbx_seq_one_letter_code
_entity_poly.pdbx_strand_id
1 'polypeptide(L)'
;MQEAKRKKHKADAMVEKFGKALNYAEAALSFIECGNAMEQGPMESKSPYTMYSETVELIRYAVRLKTHSGPNATPEDKQLAALWL
;
A
#
# COMPACT_ATOMS: atom_id res chain seq x y z
N MET A 1 -7.72 10.87 -0.28
CA MET A 1 -8.32 9.84 0.60
C MET A 1 -9.33 8.90 -0.08
N GLN A 2 -10.37 9.40 -0.78
CA GLN A 2 -11.39 8.52 -1.41
C GLN A 2 -10.80 7.55 -2.44
N GLU A 3 -9.83 8.03 -3.23
CA GLU A 3 -9.16 7.21 -4.23
C GLU A 3 -8.35 6.06 -3.59
N ALA A 4 -7.63 6.34 -2.50
CA ALA A 4 -6.89 5.32 -1.75
C ALA A 4 -7.84 4.23 -1.21
N LYS A 5 -8.98 4.62 -0.64
CA LYS A 5 -10.02 3.69 -0.17
C LYS A 5 -10.57 2.82 -1.30
N ARG A 6 -10.83 3.42 -2.48
CA ARG A 6 -11.30 2.68 -3.67
C ARG A 6 -10.27 1.63 -4.12
N LYS A 7 -9.00 2.00 -4.22
CA LYS A 7 -7.90 1.10 -4.62
C LYS A 7 -7.71 -0.03 -3.61
N LYS A 8 -7.76 0.27 -2.30
CA LYS A 8 -7.71 -0.75 -1.24
C LYS A 8 -8.88 -1.73 -1.35
N HIS A 9 -10.12 -1.26 -1.46
CA HIS A 9 -11.28 -2.15 -1.58
C HIS A 9 -11.23 -3.02 -2.84
N LYS A 10 -10.71 -2.47 -3.95
CA LYS A 10 -10.45 -3.25 -5.16
C LYS A 10 -9.44 -4.37 -4.88
N ALA A 11 -8.33 -4.07 -4.20
CA ALA A 11 -7.35 -5.08 -3.79
C ALA A 11 -7.96 -6.15 -2.86
N ASP A 12 -8.81 -5.74 -1.92
CA ASP A 12 -9.48 -6.66 -0.99
C ASP A 12 -10.34 -7.70 -1.73
N ALA A 13 -10.98 -7.29 -2.85
CA ALA A 13 -11.80 -8.15 -3.70
C ALA A 13 -11.03 -9.03 -4.70
N MET A 14 -9.71 -8.83 -4.85
CA MET A 14 -8.90 -9.59 -5.81
C MET A 14 -8.43 -10.94 -5.25
N VAL A 15 -8.46 -11.97 -6.10
CA VAL A 15 -7.94 -13.32 -5.82
C VAL A 15 -6.50 -13.47 -6.33
N GLU A 16 -6.20 -12.84 -7.46
CA GLU A 16 -4.88 -12.84 -8.11
C GLU A 16 -3.90 -12.00 -7.28
N LYS A 17 -2.81 -12.65 -6.81
CA LYS A 17 -1.94 -12.12 -5.75
C LYS A 17 -1.09 -10.93 -6.21
N PHE A 18 -0.58 -10.96 -7.43
CA PHE A 18 0.24 -9.87 -7.98
C PHE A 18 -0.62 -8.64 -8.21
N GLY A 19 -1.78 -8.79 -8.86
CA GLY A 19 -2.74 -7.71 -9.03
C GLY A 19 -3.23 -7.13 -7.69
N LYS A 20 -3.46 -7.98 -6.69
CA LYS A 20 -3.79 -7.55 -5.32
C LYS A 20 -2.67 -6.72 -4.69
N ALA A 21 -1.42 -7.19 -4.76
CA ALA A 21 -0.27 -6.46 -4.24
C ALA A 21 -0.10 -5.11 -4.95
N LEU A 22 -0.25 -5.07 -6.27
CA LEU A 22 -0.15 -3.83 -7.05
C LEU A 22 -1.23 -2.81 -6.64
N ASN A 23 -2.49 -3.24 -6.48
CA ASN A 23 -3.56 -2.33 -6.05
C ASN A 23 -3.36 -1.85 -4.59
N TYR A 24 -2.77 -2.66 -3.71
CA TYR A 24 -2.34 -2.17 -2.40
C TYR A 24 -1.20 -1.15 -2.50
N ALA A 25 -0.29 -1.28 -3.47
CA ALA A 25 0.80 -0.31 -3.69
C ALA A 25 0.24 1.04 -4.09
N GLU A 26 -0.67 1.03 -5.07
CA GLU A 26 -1.33 2.24 -5.55
C GLU A 26 -2.18 2.87 -4.44
N ALA A 27 -2.82 2.07 -3.57
CA ALA A 27 -3.56 2.56 -2.41
C ALA A 27 -2.62 3.22 -1.40
N ALA A 28 -1.48 2.59 -1.08
CA ALA A 28 -0.48 3.10 -0.16
C ALA A 28 0.10 4.44 -0.65
N LEU A 29 0.42 4.56 -1.95
CA LEU A 29 0.89 5.82 -2.54
C LEU A 29 -0.15 6.94 -2.33
N SER A 30 -1.42 6.67 -2.63
CA SER A 30 -2.50 7.65 -2.41
C SER A 30 -2.77 7.96 -0.94
N PHE A 31 -2.43 7.07 0.01
CA PHE A 31 -2.47 7.37 1.44
C PHE A 31 -1.29 8.24 1.88
N ILE A 32 -0.09 8.02 1.33
CA ILE A 32 1.10 8.87 1.58
C ILE A 32 0.85 10.29 1.08
N GLU A 33 0.35 10.45 -0.14
CA GLU A 33 -0.02 11.77 -0.69
C GLU A 33 -1.07 12.47 0.19
N CYS A 34 -2.02 11.70 0.74
CA CYS A 34 -3.01 12.21 1.68
C CYS A 34 -2.37 12.65 3.01
N GLY A 35 -1.41 11.90 3.54
CA GLY A 35 -0.65 12.27 4.73
C GLY A 35 0.19 13.53 4.51
N ASN A 36 0.84 13.66 3.35
CA ASN A 36 1.62 14.83 2.98
C ASN A 36 0.73 16.09 2.84
N ALA A 37 -0.48 15.93 2.28
CA ALA A 37 -1.45 17.02 2.24
C ALA A 37 -1.95 17.41 3.65
N MET A 38 -1.98 16.48 4.61
CA MET A 38 -2.30 16.77 6.01
C MET A 38 -1.17 17.52 6.72
N GLU A 39 0.11 17.21 6.43
CA GLU A 39 1.26 17.97 6.94
C GLU A 39 1.26 19.42 6.49
N GLN A 40 0.89 19.67 5.23
CA GLN A 40 0.79 21.02 4.66
C GLN A 40 -0.51 21.74 5.02
N GLY A 41 -1.43 21.06 5.71
CA GLY A 41 -2.71 21.60 6.14
C GLY A 41 -2.57 22.56 7.34
N PRO A 42 -3.68 23.20 7.74
CA PRO A 42 -3.71 24.04 8.94
C PRO A 42 -3.23 23.27 10.18
N MET A 43 -2.57 23.97 11.11
CA MET A 43 -1.95 23.35 12.29
C MET A 43 -2.99 22.68 13.22
N GLU A 44 -4.27 23.06 13.16
CA GLU A 44 -5.36 22.39 13.92
C GLU A 44 -5.87 21.10 13.26
N SER A 45 -5.36 20.73 12.08
CA SER A 45 -5.74 19.48 11.42
C SER A 45 -5.28 18.25 12.20
N LYS A 46 -5.98 17.12 12.02
CA LYS A 46 -5.61 15.85 12.66
C LYS A 46 -4.19 15.47 12.24
N SER A 47 -3.39 15.02 13.20
CA SER A 47 -2.03 14.57 12.94
C SER A 47 -1.96 13.55 11.80
N PRO A 48 -0.99 13.69 10.86
CA PRO A 48 -0.78 12.73 9.77
C PRO A 48 -0.18 11.41 10.27
N TYR A 49 0.28 11.34 11.53
CA TYR A 49 0.90 10.14 12.10
C TYR A 49 0.04 8.89 11.96
N THR A 50 -1.26 8.97 12.25
CA THR A 50 -2.18 7.83 12.10
C THR A 50 -2.27 7.39 10.64
N MET A 51 -2.30 8.33 9.68
CA MET A 51 -2.35 8.01 8.25
C MET A 51 -1.10 7.23 7.83
N TYR A 52 0.09 7.69 8.20
CA TYR A 52 1.33 7.01 7.83
C TYR A 52 1.52 5.68 8.54
N SER A 53 1.22 5.59 9.84
CA SER A 53 1.34 4.34 10.59
C SER A 53 0.41 3.25 10.03
N GLU A 54 -0.83 3.58 9.69
CA GLU A 54 -1.75 2.67 9.01
C GLU A 54 -1.24 2.28 7.60
N THR A 55 -0.61 3.21 6.89
CA THR A 55 -0.03 2.95 5.56
C THR A 55 1.16 2.00 5.61
N VAL A 56 2.00 2.10 6.64
CA VAL A 56 3.12 1.16 6.86
C VAL A 56 2.60 -0.25 7.11
N GLU A 57 1.52 -0.41 7.89
CA GLU A 57 0.89 -1.72 8.09
C GLU A 57 0.32 -2.30 6.79
N LEU A 58 -0.26 -1.45 5.93
CA LEU A 58 -0.74 -1.86 4.61
C LEU A 58 0.41 -2.35 3.71
N ILE A 59 1.52 -1.62 3.69
CA ILE A 59 2.74 -2.00 2.94
C ILE A 59 3.28 -3.35 3.44
N ARG A 60 3.41 -3.53 4.75
CA ARG A 60 3.85 -4.80 5.35
C ARG A 60 2.92 -5.95 4.97
N TYR A 61 1.61 -5.72 4.95
CA TYR A 61 0.65 -6.72 4.50
C TYR A 61 0.84 -7.09 3.02
N ALA A 62 1.00 -6.09 2.14
CA ALA A 62 1.21 -6.32 0.71
C ALA A 62 2.50 -7.11 0.42
N VAL A 63 3.59 -6.81 1.15
CA VAL A 63 4.85 -7.55 1.06
C VAL A 63 4.67 -9.01 1.53
N ARG A 64 3.92 -9.25 2.61
CA ARG A 64 3.63 -10.61 3.11
C ARG A 64 2.76 -11.44 2.16
N LEU A 65 1.92 -10.83 1.33
CA LEU A 65 1.16 -11.58 0.31
C LEU A 65 2.09 -12.29 -0.70
N LYS A 66 3.34 -11.82 -0.83
CA LYS A 66 4.36 -12.41 -1.69
C LYS A 66 5.22 -13.49 -1.03
N THR A 67 5.21 -13.59 0.31
CA THR A 67 6.06 -14.56 1.04
C THR A 67 5.59 -16.01 0.98
N HIS A 68 4.66 -16.36 0.08
CA HIS A 68 4.64 -17.71 -0.51
C HIS A 68 5.69 -17.84 -1.61
N SER A 69 6.88 -17.32 -1.36
CA SER A 69 8.09 -17.44 -2.18
C SER A 69 8.63 -18.86 -2.02
N GLY A 70 7.86 -19.85 -2.47
CA GLY A 70 8.43 -21.14 -2.80
C GLY A 70 9.45 -20.99 -3.93
N PRO A 71 10.18 -22.06 -4.29
CA PRO A 71 11.19 -22.04 -5.35
C PRO A 71 10.72 -21.56 -6.74
N ASN A 72 9.44 -21.23 -6.91
CA ASN A 72 8.80 -20.78 -8.15
C ASN A 72 8.52 -19.27 -8.24
N ALA A 73 9.13 -18.41 -7.40
CA ALA A 73 8.91 -16.97 -7.47
C ALA A 73 9.41 -16.38 -8.81
N THR A 74 8.57 -15.62 -9.51
CA THR A 74 8.92 -15.10 -10.85
C THR A 74 9.84 -13.86 -10.75
N PRO A 75 10.51 -13.46 -11.85
CA PRO A 75 11.29 -12.22 -11.87
C PRO A 75 10.47 -10.97 -11.52
N GLU A 76 9.20 -10.92 -11.92
CA GLU A 76 8.26 -9.83 -11.61
C GLU A 76 7.95 -9.76 -10.11
N ASP A 77 7.90 -10.91 -9.43
CA ASP A 77 7.75 -10.97 -7.97
C ASP A 77 8.93 -10.31 -7.25
N LYS A 78 10.15 -10.50 -7.77
CA LYS A 78 11.38 -9.91 -7.22
C LYS A 78 11.46 -8.40 -7.47
N GLN A 79 11.12 -7.93 -8.67
CA GLN A 79 11.13 -6.51 -9.00
C GLN A 79 10.10 -5.72 -8.17
N LEU A 80 8.88 -6.26 -8.05
CA LEU A 80 7.87 -5.69 -7.18
C LEU A 80 8.14 -6.04 -5.70
N ALA A 81 9.19 -6.74 -5.30
CA ALA A 81 9.60 -6.82 -3.87
C ALA A 81 10.62 -5.71 -3.57
N ALA A 82 11.53 -5.47 -4.52
CA ALA A 82 12.50 -4.37 -4.46
C ALA A 82 11.84 -2.98 -4.41
N LEU A 83 10.64 -2.82 -4.96
CA LEU A 83 9.88 -1.55 -4.86
C LEU A 83 9.31 -1.25 -3.45
N TRP A 84 9.33 -2.21 -2.53
CA TRP A 84 8.72 -2.09 -1.20
C TRP A 84 9.70 -2.26 -0.04
N LEU A 85 10.97 -2.55 -0.34
CA LEU A 85 12.11 -2.55 0.59
C LEU A 85 12.80 -1.20 0.51
#